data_AF-A0A3M9JZM6-F1
#
_entry.id   AF-A0A3M9JZM6-F1
#
_cell.length_a   1.000
_cell.length_b   1.000
_cell.length_c   1.000
_cell.angle_alpha   90.00
_cell.angle_beta   90.00
_cell.angle_gamma   90.00
#
_symmetry.space_group_name_H-M   'P 1'
#
loop_
_entity.id
_entity.type
_entity.pdbx_description
1 polymer ?
#
loop_
_entity_poly.entity_id
_entity_poly.type
_entity_poly.pdbx_seq_one_letter_code
_entity_poly.pdbx_strand_id
1 'polypeptide(L)'
;MRWDLEGRKFVRCAPDVEGSGPDLSRLYEHARWDQAARRWVRRRAVLFSRAVRGGRATLEELTKAAQRWRAEQGYEVVGEHAGTRGWREAVADIEDGVADLVVVPSVERLGFGKQVFERIAAAYAAGGDVAGPGVQINGNGRIVGASTS
;
A
#
# COMPACT_ATOMS: atom_id res chain seq x y z
N MET A 1 -7.45 -20.99 4.89
CA MET A 1 -8.69 -21.43 4.21
C MET A 1 -9.43 -22.32 5.20
N ARG A 2 -10.73 -22.07 5.44
CA ARG A 2 -11.59 -22.87 6.32
C ARG A 2 -12.75 -23.41 5.49
N TRP A 3 -13.19 -24.63 5.77
CA TRP A 3 -14.40 -25.18 5.18
C TRP A 3 -15.61 -24.56 5.89
N ASP A 4 -16.44 -23.83 5.16
CA ASP A 4 -17.73 -23.35 5.63
C ASP A 4 -18.79 -24.45 5.43
N LEU A 5 -19.31 -24.98 6.54
CA LEU A 5 -20.29 -26.06 6.54
C LEU A 5 -21.65 -25.60 6.02
N GLU A 6 -22.02 -24.33 6.23
CA GLU A 6 -23.32 -23.78 5.86
C GLU A 6 -23.35 -23.43 4.37
N GLY A 7 -22.31 -22.75 3.88
CA GLY A 7 -22.13 -22.42 2.47
C GLY A 7 -21.54 -23.53 1.59
N ARG A 8 -21.15 -24.68 2.18
CA ARG A 8 -20.46 -25.81 1.51
C ARG A 8 -19.32 -25.37 0.58
N LYS A 9 -18.50 -24.43 1.04
CA LYS A 9 -17.38 -23.89 0.26
C LYS A 9 -16.16 -23.64 1.13
N PHE A 10 -14.98 -23.64 0.51
CA PHE A 10 -13.79 -23.12 1.17
C PHE A 10 -13.86 -21.58 1.21
N VAL A 11 -13.84 -21.02 2.41
CA VAL A 11 -13.74 -19.57 2.65
C VAL A 11 -12.35 -19.20 3.13
N ARG A 12 -11.85 -18.03 2.71
CA ARG A 12 -10.58 -17.50 3.21
C ARG A 12 -10.70 -17.24 4.72
N CYS A 13 -9.67 -17.63 5.47
CA CYS A 13 -9.59 -17.27 6.88
C CYS A 13 -9.23 -15.77 6.94
N ALA A 14 -9.79 -15.05 7.90
CA ALA A 14 -9.28 -13.74 8.24
C ALA A 14 -7.84 -13.91 8.78
N PRO A 15 -6.92 -12.98 8.47
CA PRO A 15 -5.49 -13.13 8.75
C PRO A 15 -5.15 -13.19 10.25
N ASP A 16 -6.11 -12.86 11.11
CA ASP A 16 -6.05 -12.85 12.57
C ASP A 16 -6.47 -14.18 13.22
N VAL A 17 -6.92 -15.18 12.46
CA VAL A 17 -7.30 -16.50 13.00
C VAL A 17 -6.04 -17.35 13.24
N GLU A 18 -5.80 -17.72 14.49
CA GLU A 18 -4.71 -18.60 14.92
C GLU A 18 -4.73 -19.94 14.17
N GLY A 19 -3.57 -20.39 13.66
CA GLY A 19 -3.45 -21.59 12.82
C GLY A 19 -3.73 -21.37 11.32
N SER A 20 -4.12 -20.16 10.91
CA SER A 20 -4.13 -19.78 9.49
C SER A 20 -2.70 -19.66 8.99
N GLY A 21 -2.29 -20.55 8.08
CA GLY A 21 -1.08 -20.29 7.28
C GLY A 21 -1.19 -18.94 6.57
N PRO A 22 -0.06 -18.28 6.24
CA PRO A 22 -0.08 -16.97 5.60
C PRO A 22 -0.92 -17.03 4.32
N ASP A 23 -1.74 -16.01 4.06
CA ASP A 23 -2.51 -15.91 2.81
C ASP A 23 -1.53 -15.79 1.64
N LEU A 24 -1.21 -16.93 1.03
CA LEU A 24 -0.24 -17.02 -0.06
C LEU A 24 -0.69 -16.23 -1.29
N SER A 25 -2.00 -16.03 -1.50
CA SER A 25 -2.50 -15.20 -2.61
C SER A 25 -2.11 -13.74 -2.41
N ARG A 26 -2.33 -13.21 -1.19
CA ARG A 26 -1.89 -11.84 -0.83
C ARG A 26 -0.37 -11.72 -0.78
N LEU A 27 0.30 -12.77 -0.34
CA LEU A 27 1.76 -12.81 -0.34
C LEU A 27 2.27 -12.69 -1.78
N TYR A 28 1.75 -13.43 -2.75
CA TYR A 28 2.18 -13.26 -4.15
C TYR A 28 1.81 -11.89 -4.75
N GLU A 29 0.72 -11.27 -4.31
CA GLU A 29 0.29 -9.95 -4.79
C GLU A 29 1.10 -8.79 -4.20
N HIS A 30 1.61 -8.94 -2.97
CA HIS A 30 2.23 -7.85 -2.20
C HIS A 30 3.65 -8.17 -1.70
N ALA A 31 4.22 -9.31 -2.09
CA ALA A 31 5.61 -9.67 -1.87
C ALA A 31 6.46 -9.41 -3.12
N ARG A 32 7.76 -9.27 -2.91
CA ARG A 32 8.77 -9.35 -3.96
C ARG A 32 9.52 -10.66 -3.85
N TRP A 33 9.98 -11.17 -4.98
CA TRP A 33 10.93 -12.27 -4.98
C TRP A 33 12.32 -11.75 -4.58
N ASP A 34 12.87 -12.29 -3.49
CA ASP A 34 14.27 -12.06 -3.13
C ASP A 34 15.12 -13.14 -3.78
N GLN A 35 15.87 -12.76 -4.81
CA GLN A 35 16.72 -13.68 -5.56
C GLN A 35 17.87 -14.24 -4.71
N ALA A 36 18.44 -13.45 -3.80
CA ALA A 36 19.56 -13.88 -2.96
C ALA A 36 19.10 -14.88 -1.89
N ALA A 37 17.96 -14.61 -1.26
CA ALA A 37 17.37 -15.50 -0.25
C ALA A 37 16.50 -16.62 -0.84
N ARG A 38 16.29 -16.62 -2.17
CA ARG A 38 15.44 -17.57 -2.92
C ARG A 38 14.06 -17.76 -2.28
N ARG A 39 13.46 -16.68 -1.80
CA ARG A 39 12.16 -16.69 -1.13
C ARG A 39 11.37 -15.43 -1.44
N TRP A 40 10.07 -15.53 -1.29
CA TRP A 40 9.21 -14.35 -1.29
C TRP A 40 9.38 -13.58 0.01
N VAL A 41 9.59 -12.28 -0.09
CA VAL A 41 9.70 -11.36 1.05
C VAL A 41 8.69 -10.24 0.91
N ARG A 42 8.20 -9.72 2.04
CA ARG A 42 7.25 -8.60 2.05
C ARG A 42 7.87 -7.40 1.32
N ARG A 43 7.07 -6.69 0.52
CA ARG A 43 7.53 -5.42 -0.07
C ARG A 43 7.67 -4.38 1.02
N ARG A 44 8.74 -3.60 0.95
CA ARG A 44 9.03 -2.47 1.83
C ARG A 44 8.22 -1.27 1.37
N ALA A 45 7.56 -0.61 2.30
CA ALA A 45 6.68 0.51 2.04
C ALA A 45 7.07 1.69 2.92
N VAL A 46 7.03 2.89 2.34
CA VAL A 46 7.08 4.14 3.09
C VAL A 46 5.68 4.73 3.17
N LEU A 47 5.24 5.17 4.35
CA LEU A 47 3.94 5.81 4.49
C LEU A 47 4.06 7.29 4.13
N PHE A 48 3.17 7.80 3.29
CA PHE A 48 3.08 9.22 3.01
C PHE A 48 1.73 9.78 3.42
N SER A 49 1.74 10.83 4.26
CA SER A 49 0.53 11.50 4.71
C SER A 49 0.58 13.02 4.48
N ARG A 50 -0.55 13.61 4.10
CA ARG A 50 -0.66 15.06 3.87
C ARG A 50 -2.00 15.59 4.36
N ALA A 51 -1.99 16.70 5.08
CA ALA A 51 -3.21 17.43 5.42
C ALA A 51 -3.87 18.01 4.15
N VAL A 52 -5.19 17.85 4.04
CA VAL A 52 -6.00 18.43 2.97
C VAL A 52 -6.81 19.57 3.56
N ARG A 53 -6.87 20.71 2.86
CA ARG A 53 -7.63 21.88 3.31
C ARG A 53 -9.12 21.53 3.38
N GLY A 54 -9.74 21.72 4.55
CA GLY A 54 -11.16 21.41 4.79
C GLY A 54 -11.47 19.94 5.08
N GLY A 55 -10.45 19.07 5.19
CA GLY A 55 -10.65 17.68 5.61
C GLY A 55 -11.01 17.58 7.09
N ARG A 56 -11.98 16.73 7.43
CA ARG A 56 -12.39 16.46 8.83
C ARG A 56 -11.42 15.53 9.57
N ALA A 57 -10.70 14.68 8.84
CA ALA A 57 -9.75 13.73 9.43
C ALA A 57 -8.39 14.38 9.67
N THR A 58 -7.88 14.20 10.88
CA THR A 58 -6.53 14.61 11.30
C THR A 58 -5.45 13.77 10.61
N LEU A 59 -4.22 14.28 10.58
CA LEU A 59 -3.08 13.55 10.02
C LEU A 59 -2.86 12.22 10.76
N GLU A 60 -3.04 12.21 12.09
CA GLU A 60 -2.89 11.01 12.91
C GLU A 60 -3.92 9.93 12.58
N GLU A 61 -5.19 10.30 12.37
CA GLU A 61 -6.24 9.35 11.97
C GLU A 61 -5.95 8.74 10.60
N LEU A 62 -5.41 9.53 9.68
CA LEU A 62 -5.03 9.07 8.35
C LEU A 62 -3.82 8.14 8.38
N THR A 63 -2.81 8.46 9.20
CA THR A 63 -1.66 7.57 9.42
C THR A 63 -2.11 6.25 10.05
N LYS A 64 -3.00 6.28 11.05
CA LYS A 64 -3.58 5.07 11.65
C LYS A 64 -4.34 4.22 10.62
N ALA A 65 -5.11 4.85 9.74
CA ALA A 65 -5.81 4.15 8.66
C ALA A 65 -4.83 3.48 7.67
N ALA A 66 -3.76 4.18 7.28
CA ALA A 66 -2.72 3.62 6.42
C ALA A 66 -1.95 2.48 7.09
N GLN A 67 -1.64 2.61 8.39
CA GLN A 67 -0.98 1.56 9.18
C GLN A 67 -1.85 0.30 9.29
N ARG A 68 -3.16 0.47 9.53
CA ARG A 68 -4.11 -0.65 9.57
C ARG A 68 -4.21 -1.34 8.22
N TRP A 69 -4.41 -0.59 7.15
CA TRP A 69 -4.48 -1.15 5.79
C TRP A 69 -3.19 -1.86 5.40
N ARG A 70 -2.03 -1.29 5.77
CA ARG A 70 -0.73 -1.95 5.62
C ARG A 70 -0.67 -3.28 6.35
N ALA A 71 -1.16 -3.36 7.58
CA ALA A 71 -1.17 -4.61 8.34
C ALA A 71 -2.02 -5.67 7.64
N GLU A 72 -3.14 -5.25 7.04
CA GLU A 72 -4.02 -6.12 6.26
C GLU A 72 -3.38 -6.62 4.94
N GLN A 73 -2.57 -5.78 4.28
CA GLN A 73 -1.86 -6.14 3.04
C GLN A 73 -0.52 -6.85 3.27
N GLY A 74 0.07 -6.71 4.46
CA GLY A 74 1.31 -7.39 4.83
C GLY A 74 2.60 -6.73 4.33
N TYR A 75 2.60 -5.43 3.99
CA TYR A 75 3.83 -4.69 3.65
C TYR A 75 4.78 -4.57 4.85
N GLU A 76 6.06 -4.28 4.64
CA GLU A 76 7.02 -3.91 5.69
C GLU A 76 7.18 -2.40 5.72
N VAL A 77 6.84 -1.71 6.82
CA VAL A 77 7.02 -0.25 6.88
C VAL A 77 8.46 0.07 7.23
N VAL A 78 9.13 0.82 6.35
CA VAL A 78 10.53 1.24 6.52
C VAL A 78 10.68 2.72 6.87
N GLY A 79 9.60 3.50 6.75
CA GLY A 79 9.60 4.92 7.10
C GLY A 79 8.22 5.58 7.00
N GLU A 80 8.12 6.80 7.50
CA GLU A 80 6.92 7.65 7.41
C GLU A 80 7.33 9.09 7.06
N HIS A 81 6.67 9.67 6.05
CA HIS A 81 6.89 11.05 5.60
C HIS A 81 5.59 11.83 5.58
N ALA A 82 5.66 13.11 5.94
CA ALA A 82 4.49 13.97 6.03
C ALA A 82 4.66 15.33 5.33
N GLY A 83 3.53 15.88 4.90
CA GLY A 83 3.44 17.26 4.44
C GLY A 83 3.94 17.49 3.01
N THR A 84 4.36 18.72 2.72
CA THR A 84 4.61 19.16 1.33
C THR A 84 5.93 18.63 0.78
N ARG A 85 6.94 18.45 1.63
CA ARG A 85 8.25 17.88 1.25
C ARG A 85 8.27 16.35 1.31
N GLY A 86 7.46 15.76 2.19
CA GLY A 86 7.44 14.32 2.42
C GLY A 86 7.19 13.46 1.18
N TRP A 87 6.54 14.00 0.14
CA TRP A 87 6.39 13.25 -1.12
C TRP A 87 7.74 13.03 -1.82
N ARG A 88 8.60 14.06 -1.85
CA ARG A 88 9.91 13.96 -2.49
C ARG A 88 10.80 13.00 -1.72
N GLU A 89 10.75 13.05 -0.39
CA GLU A 89 11.49 12.13 0.48
C GLU A 89 11.02 10.69 0.29
N ALA A 90 9.71 10.44 0.19
CA ALA A 90 9.16 9.12 -0.10
C ALA A 90 9.60 8.56 -1.48
N VAL A 91 9.73 9.42 -2.49
CA VAL A 91 10.25 9.00 -3.81
C VAL A 91 11.75 8.75 -3.75
N ALA A 92 12.51 9.57 -3.03
CA ALA A 92 13.95 9.35 -2.84
C ALA A 92 14.22 8.01 -2.14
N ASP A 93 13.42 7.62 -1.15
CA ASP A 93 13.53 6.29 -0.52
C ASP A 93 13.33 5.13 -1.51
N ILE A 94 12.54 5.33 -2.57
CA ILE A 94 12.40 4.36 -3.66
C ILE A 94 13.64 4.37 -4.55
N GLU A 95 14.11 5.55 -4.97
CA GLU A 95 15.31 5.71 -5.80
C GLU A 95 16.55 5.10 -5.14
N ASP A 96 16.69 5.27 -3.83
CA ASP A 96 17.77 4.73 -3.00
C ASP A 96 17.57 3.23 -2.67
N GLY A 97 16.47 2.63 -3.11
CA GLY A 97 16.14 1.23 -2.88
C GLY A 97 15.84 0.89 -1.41
N VAL A 98 15.50 1.87 -0.58
CA VAL A 98 15.05 1.71 0.81
C VAL A 98 13.63 1.15 0.84
N ALA A 99 12.76 1.66 -0.04
CA ALA A 99 11.37 1.23 -0.17
C ALA A 99 11.07 0.70 -1.60
N ASP A 100 10.08 -0.18 -1.70
CA ASP A 100 9.59 -0.71 -2.99
C ASP A 100 8.29 -0.01 -3.44
N LEU A 101 7.62 0.72 -2.54
CA LEU A 101 6.40 1.51 -2.83
C LEU A 101 6.13 2.60 -1.78
N VAL A 102 5.29 3.57 -2.13
CA VAL A 102 4.68 4.52 -1.21
C VAL A 102 3.24 4.10 -0.89
N VAL A 103 2.89 4.02 0.39
CA VAL A 103 1.51 3.81 0.84
C VAL A 103 0.88 5.14 1.24
N VAL A 104 -0.26 5.47 0.65
CA VAL A 104 -1.02 6.69 0.95
C VAL A 104 -2.39 6.36 1.57
N PRO A 105 -2.89 7.18 2.52
CA PRO A 105 -4.21 6.97 3.11
C PRO A 105 -5.38 7.06 2.10
N SER A 106 -5.22 7.89 1.05
CA SER A 106 -6.15 8.03 -0.07
C SER A 106 -5.50 8.77 -1.25
N VAL A 107 -6.08 8.64 -2.45
CA VAL A 107 -5.61 9.33 -3.67
C VAL A 107 -5.49 10.84 -3.47
N GLU A 108 -6.44 11.46 -2.77
CA GLU A 108 -6.50 12.92 -2.54
C GLU A 108 -5.27 13.46 -1.79
N ARG A 109 -4.55 12.59 -1.06
CA ARG A 109 -3.32 12.97 -0.35
C ARG A 109 -2.16 13.22 -1.30
N LEU A 110 -2.22 12.65 -2.51
CA LEU A 110 -1.29 12.95 -3.60
C LEU A 110 -1.54 14.35 -4.19
N GLY A 111 -2.65 15.01 -3.88
CA GLY A 111 -2.98 16.35 -4.38
C GLY A 111 -4.24 16.33 -5.23
N PHE A 112 -4.36 17.32 -6.11
CA PHE A 112 -5.57 17.54 -6.89
C PHE A 112 -5.30 17.55 -8.39
N GLY A 113 -6.19 16.93 -9.16
CA GLY A 113 -6.14 16.90 -10.62
C GLY A 113 -4.82 16.33 -11.14
N LYS A 114 -4.13 17.09 -12.00
CA LYS A 114 -2.88 16.68 -12.65
C LYS A 114 -1.76 16.27 -11.66
N GLN A 115 -1.73 16.88 -10.47
CA GLN A 115 -0.69 16.59 -9.47
C GLN A 115 -0.71 15.13 -9.01
N VAL A 116 -1.88 14.50 -8.95
CA VAL A 116 -2.00 13.08 -8.57
C VAL A 116 -1.22 12.20 -9.54
N PHE A 117 -1.45 12.41 -10.84
CA PHE A 117 -0.80 11.65 -11.91
C PHE A 117 0.70 11.92 -11.99
N GLU A 118 1.11 13.18 -11.82
CA GLU A 118 2.54 13.55 -11.80
C GLU A 118 3.29 12.87 -10.65
N ARG A 119 2.66 12.77 -9.47
CA ARG A 119 3.25 12.07 -8.33
C ARG A 119 3.33 10.57 -8.53
N ILE A 120 2.25 9.94 -9.00
CA ILE A 120 2.27 8.51 -9.34
C ILE A 120 3.35 8.22 -10.39
N ALA A 121 3.43 9.02 -11.44
CA ALA A 121 4.45 8.89 -12.47
C ALA A 121 5.88 9.04 -11.90
N ALA A 122 6.10 9.93 -10.94
CA ALA A 122 7.40 10.10 -10.28
C ALA A 122 7.81 8.84 -9.50
N ALA A 123 6.89 8.22 -8.75
CA ALA A 123 7.17 6.95 -8.06
C ALA A 123 7.52 5.82 -9.04
N TYR A 124 6.84 5.76 -10.19
CA TYR A 124 7.17 4.80 -11.25
C TYR A 124 8.52 5.08 -11.92
N ALA A 125 8.85 6.35 -12.18
CA ALA A 125 10.15 6.72 -12.74
C ALA A 125 11.30 6.31 -11.82
N ALA A 126 11.07 6.34 -10.49
CA ALA A 126 12.00 5.84 -9.48
C ALA A 126 12.07 4.30 -9.39
N GLY A 127 11.23 3.56 -10.12
CA GLY A 127 11.19 2.09 -10.09
C GLY A 127 10.29 1.51 -8.99
N GLY A 128 9.48 2.34 -8.33
CA GLY A 128 8.53 1.92 -7.30
C GLY A 128 7.07 2.03 -7.74
N ASP A 129 6.17 2.03 -6.76
CA ASP A 129 4.73 2.04 -6.98
C ASP A 129 4.02 2.87 -5.89
N VAL A 130 2.72 3.12 -6.07
CA VAL A 130 1.87 3.77 -5.06
C VAL A 130 0.69 2.88 -4.74
N ALA A 131 0.45 2.65 -3.45
CA ALA A 131 -0.67 1.82 -2.98
C ALA A 131 -1.44 2.51 -1.86
N GLY A 132 -2.65 2.02 -1.56
CA GLY A 132 -3.44 2.53 -0.45
C GLY A 132 -4.94 2.24 -0.58
N PRO A 133 -5.73 2.57 0.44
CA PRO A 133 -7.18 2.51 0.37
C PRO A 133 -7.71 3.34 -0.82
N GLY A 134 -8.39 2.68 -1.77
CA GLY A 134 -8.90 3.32 -2.99
C GLY A 134 -7.84 3.63 -4.06
N VAL A 135 -6.60 3.14 -3.88
CA VAL A 135 -5.51 3.21 -4.84
C VAL A 135 -5.14 1.77 -5.21
N GLN A 136 -5.80 1.21 -6.24
CA GLN A 136 -5.33 -0.01 -6.89
C GLN A 136 -4.65 0.39 -8.20
N ILE A 137 -3.33 0.30 -8.25
CA ILE A 137 -2.59 0.47 -9.49
C ILE A 137 -2.08 -0.89 -9.91
N ASN A 138 -2.52 -1.34 -11.09
CA ASN A 138 -2.08 -2.63 -11.61
C ASN A 138 -0.67 -2.53 -12.18
N GLY A 139 -0.04 -3.67 -12.48
CA GLY A 139 1.34 -3.76 -13.00
C GLY A 139 1.62 -3.05 -14.34
N ASN A 140 0.64 -2.33 -14.91
CA ASN A 140 0.80 -1.46 -16.09
C ASN A 140 0.69 0.04 -15.74
N GLY A 141 0.73 0.41 -14.46
CA GLY A 141 0.69 1.80 -14.01
C GLY A 141 -0.67 2.50 -14.15
N ARG A 142 -1.76 1.75 -14.37
CA ARG A 142 -3.11 2.31 -14.49
C ARG A 142 -3.87 2.22 -13.18
N ILE A 143 -4.44 3.36 -12.76
CA ILE A 143 -5.41 3.42 -11.66
C ILE A 143 -6.63 2.62 -12.09
N VAL A 144 -6.81 1.44 -11.52
CA VAL A 144 -8.04 0.66 -11.64
C VAL A 144 -8.93 1.18 -10.52
N GLY A 145 -10.03 1.83 -10.91
CA GLY A 145 -10.77 2.76 -10.06
C GLY A 145 -11.14 2.27 -8.65
N ALA A 146 -11.43 3.25 -7.79
CA ALA A 146 -12.00 3.06 -6.47
C ALA A 146 -13.27 2.22 -6.54
N SER A 147 -13.23 1.00 -6.00
CA SER A 147 -14.44 0.30 -5.60
C SER A 147 -15.02 1.04 -4.38
N THR A 148 -15.95 1.96 -4.64
CA THR A 148 -17.04 2.19 -3.68
C THR A 148 -17.80 0.88 -3.56
N SER A 149 -17.78 0.33 -2.35
CA SER A 149 -18.69 -0.63 -1.73
C SER A 149 -19.64 -1.42 -2.64
#